data_AF-A0A522ASJ0-F1
#
_entry.id   AF-A0A522ASJ0-F1
#
_cell.length_a   1.000
_cell.length_b   1.000
_cell.length_c   1.000
_cell.angle_alpha   90.00
_cell.angle_beta   90.00
_cell.angle_gamma   90.00
#
_symmetry.space_group_name_H-M   'P 1'
#
loop_
_entity.id
_entity.type
_entity.pdbx_description
1 polymer ?
#
loop_
_entity_poly.entity_id
_entity_poly.type
_entity_poly.pdbx_seq_one_letter_code
_entity_poly.pdbx_strand_id
1 'polypeptide(L)'
;MKLTHKQRDQLWGEDGPYSEAWMVFETRILDDSVSRVFLNVEVHINPFTYRFIKKHREVFARDPMVQQLLDHSEFRGQSHGYVTSAFLDEYTDDSVMEEAKQHLEYAKSTIIKMHKYVLEAILESEGKMN
;
A
#
# COMPACT_ATOMS: atom_id res chain seq x y z
N MET A 1 19.92 9.32 7.40
CA MET A 1 18.97 10.23 6.83
C MET A 1 18.27 11.12 7.85
N LYS A 2 18.72 12.36 7.97
CA LYS A 2 17.88 13.43 8.52
C LYS A 2 16.79 13.77 7.50
N LEU A 3 15.52 13.59 7.87
CA LEU A 3 14.38 13.92 7.01
C LEU A 3 14.18 15.44 6.92
N THR A 4 13.90 15.92 5.70
CA THR A 4 13.39 17.28 5.48
C THR A 4 11.94 17.39 5.95
N HIS A 5 11.45 18.61 6.17
CA HIS A 5 10.05 18.85 6.55
C HIS A 5 9.07 18.22 5.55
N LYS A 6 9.29 18.47 4.24
CA LYS A 6 8.52 17.86 3.15
C LYS A 6 8.52 16.33 3.20
N GLN A 7 9.62 15.70 3.58
CA GLN A 7 9.68 14.23 3.70
C GLN A 7 8.91 13.72 4.92
N ARG A 8 8.91 14.46 6.03
CA ARG A 8 8.07 14.15 7.20
C ARG A 8 6.59 14.25 6.85
N ASP A 9 6.17 15.31 6.15
CA ASP A 9 4.79 15.44 5.68
C ASP A 9 4.37 14.30 4.73
N GLN A 10 5.33 13.73 4.01
CA GLN A 10 5.13 12.61 3.09
C GLN A 10 5.09 11.24 3.76
N LEU A 11 5.39 11.15 5.06
CA LEU A 11 5.14 9.95 5.85
C LEU A 11 3.66 9.83 6.24
N TRP A 12 2.90 10.94 6.19
CA TRP A 12 1.52 11.09 6.68
C TRP A 12 1.30 10.89 8.18
N GLY A 13 2.11 10.07 8.85
CA GLY A 13 2.12 9.99 10.31
C GLY A 13 3.03 11.05 10.92
N GLU A 14 2.69 11.51 12.13
CA GLU A 14 3.47 12.53 12.84
C GLU A 14 4.91 12.07 13.13
N ASP A 15 5.08 10.82 13.56
CA ASP A 15 6.37 10.24 13.97
C ASP A 15 6.84 9.06 13.08
N GLY A 16 6.10 8.71 12.02
CA GLY A 16 6.41 7.54 11.23
C GLY A 16 5.52 7.36 9.99
N PRO A 17 5.84 6.36 9.14
CA PRO A 17 5.06 6.09 7.95
C PRO A 17 3.64 5.64 8.32
N TYR A 18 2.64 6.25 7.68
CA TYR A 18 1.24 5.91 7.78
C TYR A 18 0.72 5.53 6.38
N SER A 19 -0.05 4.47 6.24
CA SER A 19 -0.54 3.96 4.96
C SER A 19 -1.79 3.13 5.21
N GLU A 20 -2.56 2.88 4.16
CA GLU A 20 -3.89 2.31 4.30
C GLU A 20 -4.09 1.14 3.34
N ALA A 21 -4.95 0.21 3.73
CA ALA A 21 -5.42 -0.88 2.88
C ALA A 21 -6.91 -1.06 3.12
N TRP A 22 -7.69 -1.04 2.05
CA TRP A 22 -9.14 -1.03 2.07
C TRP A 22 -9.65 -2.27 1.34
N MET A 23 -10.77 -2.81 1.79
CA MET A 23 -11.56 -3.77 1.03
C MET A 23 -12.87 -3.09 0.65
N VAL A 24 -13.11 -2.95 -0.65
CA VAL A 24 -14.14 -2.09 -1.22
C VAL A 24 -15.04 -2.90 -2.11
N PHE A 25 -16.36 -2.75 -1.93
CA PHE A 25 -17.33 -3.23 -2.90
C PHE A 25 -17.52 -2.20 -4.01
N GLU A 26 -17.22 -2.59 -5.25
CA GLU A 26 -17.43 -1.80 -6.44
C GLU A 26 -18.71 -2.26 -7.15
N THR A 27 -19.80 -1.52 -6.96
CA THR A 27 -21.07 -1.78 -7.65
C THR A 27 -21.07 -1.13 -9.03
N ARG A 28 -21.13 -1.95 -10.09
CA ARG A 28 -21.22 -1.50 -11.48
C ARG A 28 -22.68 -1.48 -11.91
N ILE A 29 -23.15 -0.30 -12.31
CA ILE A 29 -24.52 -0.05 -12.74
C ILE A 29 -24.53 0.00 -14.28
N LEU A 30 -25.48 -0.72 -14.90
CA LEU A 30 -25.74 -0.67 -16.33
C LEU A 30 -27.22 -0.37 -16.53
N ASP A 31 -27.49 0.69 -17.29
CA ASP A 31 -28.83 1.21 -17.54
C ASP A 31 -29.60 1.48 -16.23
N ASP A 32 -30.68 0.74 -15.97
CA ASP A 32 -31.56 0.88 -14.82
C ASP A 32 -31.31 -0.17 -13.72
N SER A 33 -30.22 -0.93 -13.79
CA SER A 33 -29.94 -2.03 -12.87
C SER A 33 -28.48 -2.14 -12.42
N VAL A 34 -28.28 -2.79 -11.26
CA VAL A 34 -26.94 -3.25 -10.86
C VAL A 34 -26.56 -4.41 -11.78
N SER A 35 -25.49 -4.21 -12.54
CA SER A 35 -24.98 -5.21 -13.48
C SER A 35 -24.11 -6.24 -12.78
N ARG A 36 -23.10 -5.77 -12.04
CA ARG A 36 -22.08 -6.61 -11.41
C ARG A 36 -21.57 -5.94 -10.14
N VAL A 37 -21.16 -6.73 -9.15
CA VAL A 37 -20.49 -6.23 -7.96
C VAL A 37 -19.11 -6.85 -7.92
N PHE A 38 -18.07 -6.04 -7.74
CA PHE A 38 -16.70 -6.50 -7.58
C PHE A 38 -16.21 -6.25 -6.17
N LEU A 39 -15.29 -7.07 -5.69
CA LEU A 39 -14.57 -6.87 -4.45
C LEU A 39 -13.13 -6.50 -4.78
N ASN A 40 -12.71 -5.30 -4.38
CA ASN A 40 -11.38 -4.76 -4.63
C ASN A 40 -10.64 -4.60 -3.31
N VAL A 41 -9.38 -5.05 -3.25
CA VAL A 41 -8.45 -4.69 -2.19
C VAL A 41 -7.56 -3.58 -2.70
N GLU A 42 -7.80 -2.35 -2.25
CA GLU A 42 -7.02 -1.17 -2.64
C GLU A 42 -5.98 -0.83 -1.54
N VAL A 43 -4.77 -0.47 -1.95
CA VAL A 43 -3.67 -0.10 -1.06
C VAL A 43 -3.23 1.32 -1.35
N HIS A 44 -3.11 2.14 -0.32
CA HIS A 44 -2.64 3.52 -0.38
C HIS A 44 -1.33 3.65 0.40
N ILE A 45 -0.22 3.74 -0.32
CA ILE A 45 1.12 3.84 0.26
C ILE A 45 1.52 5.31 0.33
N ASN A 46 1.99 5.77 1.50
CA ASN A 46 2.43 7.16 1.60
C ASN A 46 3.59 7.46 0.63
N PRO A 47 3.66 8.71 0.12
CA PRO A 47 4.62 9.08 -0.90
C PRO A 47 6.08 8.83 -0.51
N PHE A 48 6.43 9.01 0.77
CA PHE A 48 7.80 8.82 1.23
C PHE A 48 8.21 7.34 1.17
N THR A 49 7.40 6.48 1.79
CA THR A 49 7.62 5.03 1.85
C THR A 49 7.77 4.45 0.46
N TYR A 50 6.81 4.73 -0.44
CA TYR A 50 6.88 4.20 -1.80
C TYR A 50 8.17 4.59 -2.50
N ARG A 51 8.54 5.88 -2.49
CA ARG A 51 9.76 6.34 -3.16
C ARG A 51 11.03 5.80 -2.52
N PHE A 52 11.04 5.70 -1.20
CA PHE A 52 12.17 5.16 -0.47
C PHE A 52 12.39 3.68 -0.81
N ILE A 53 11.32 2.88 -0.78
CA ILE A 53 11.38 1.46 -1.13
C ILE A 53 11.71 1.27 -2.61
N LYS A 54 11.14 2.08 -3.50
CA LYS A 54 11.47 2.04 -4.94
C LYS A 54 12.95 2.33 -5.21
N LYS A 55 13.58 3.21 -4.43
CA LYS A 55 15.01 3.51 -4.53
C LYS A 55 15.89 2.35 -4.02
N HIS A 56 15.39 1.56 -3.09
CA HIS A 56 16.09 0.40 -2.49
C HIS A 56 15.40 -0.92 -2.90
N ARG A 57 14.86 -0.97 -4.12
CA ARG A 57 14.03 -2.07 -4.63
C ARG A 57 14.78 -3.41 -4.60
N GLU A 58 16.11 -3.37 -4.73
CA GLU A 58 17.00 -4.52 -4.68
C GLU A 58 16.92 -5.31 -3.37
N VAL A 59 16.63 -4.66 -2.24
CA VAL A 59 16.43 -5.33 -0.94
C VAL A 59 15.22 -6.26 -0.98
N PHE A 60 14.23 -5.92 -1.81
CA PHE A 60 12.96 -6.63 -1.94
C PHE A 60 12.86 -7.41 -3.25
N ALA A 61 13.96 -7.64 -3.97
CA ALA A 61 13.93 -8.26 -5.30
C ALA A 61 13.29 -9.65 -5.33
N ARG A 62 13.28 -10.37 -4.20
CA ARG A 62 12.66 -11.69 -4.05
C ARG A 62 11.28 -11.66 -3.38
N ASP A 63 10.75 -10.48 -3.09
CA ASP A 63 9.44 -10.29 -2.47
C ASP A 63 8.40 -9.90 -3.56
N PRO A 64 7.66 -10.88 -4.12
CA PRO A 64 6.81 -10.65 -5.29
C PRO A 64 5.72 -9.62 -5.02
N MET A 65 5.22 -9.53 -3.78
CA MET A 65 4.18 -8.56 -3.43
C MET A 65 4.71 -7.15 -3.39
N VAL A 66 5.90 -6.93 -2.81
CA VAL A 66 6.54 -5.61 -2.88
C VAL A 66 6.79 -5.24 -4.33
N GLN A 67 7.25 -6.17 -5.17
CA GLN A 67 7.42 -5.91 -6.61
C GLN A 67 6.10 -5.50 -7.27
N GLN A 68 5.02 -6.26 -7.04
CA GLN A 68 3.68 -5.97 -7.57
C GLN A 68 3.16 -4.60 -7.13
N LEU A 69 3.26 -4.27 -5.83
CA LEU A 69 2.86 -2.95 -5.32
C LEU A 69 3.69 -1.84 -6.00
N LEU A 70 4.99 -2.03 -6.20
CA LEU A 70 5.84 -1.03 -6.84
C LEU A 70 5.54 -0.85 -8.33
N ASP A 71 5.24 -1.92 -9.05
CA ASP A 71 5.06 -1.92 -10.50
C ASP A 71 3.69 -1.40 -10.95
N HIS A 72 2.66 -1.60 -10.13
CA HIS A 72 1.27 -1.27 -10.49
C HIS A 72 0.70 -0.05 -9.75
N SER A 73 1.44 0.55 -8.83
CA SER A 73 0.97 1.75 -8.14
C SER A 73 0.99 3.01 -9.02
N GLU A 74 -0.07 3.79 -8.92
CA GLU A 74 -0.21 5.11 -9.52
C GLU A 74 -0.17 6.20 -8.45
N PHE A 75 0.56 7.29 -8.71
CA PHE A 75 0.57 8.43 -7.79
C PHE A 75 -0.70 9.29 -7.97
N ARG A 76 -1.60 9.29 -6.98
CA ARG A 76 -2.87 10.04 -6.98
C ARG A 76 -2.82 11.35 -6.19
N GLY A 77 -1.62 11.93 -6.05
CA GLY A 77 -1.40 13.19 -5.34
C GLY A 77 -1.00 13.02 -3.87
N GLN A 78 -0.65 14.12 -3.21
CA GLN A 78 -0.04 14.07 -1.87
C GLN A 78 -0.99 13.53 -0.79
N SER A 79 -2.31 13.69 -0.94
CA SER A 79 -3.33 13.24 0.00
C SER A 79 -3.70 11.76 -0.15
N HIS A 80 -3.45 11.15 -1.32
CA HIS A 80 -3.81 9.75 -1.62
C HIS A 80 -2.58 8.86 -1.86
N GLY A 81 -1.43 9.46 -2.13
CA GLY A 81 -0.16 8.75 -2.23
C GLY A 81 -0.10 7.88 -3.47
N TYR A 82 0.48 6.71 -3.32
CA TYR A 82 0.59 5.70 -4.37
C TYR A 82 -0.48 4.65 -4.15
N VAL A 83 -1.39 4.53 -5.12
CA VAL A 83 -2.57 3.68 -5.03
C VAL A 83 -2.45 2.50 -5.98
N THR A 84 -2.75 1.30 -5.49
CA THR A 84 -2.74 0.07 -6.29
C THR A 84 -3.83 -0.89 -5.84
N SER A 85 -4.36 -1.68 -6.78
CA SER A 85 -5.21 -2.82 -6.46
C SER A 85 -4.33 -4.06 -6.21
N ALA A 86 -4.54 -4.70 -5.06
CA ALA A 86 -3.89 -5.93 -4.63
C ALA A 86 -4.72 -7.19 -4.93
N PHE A 87 -6.03 -7.01 -5.17
CA PHE A 87 -6.99 -8.04 -5.55
C PHE A 87 -8.20 -7.35 -6.17
N LEU A 88 -8.76 -7.94 -7.23
CA LEU A 88 -10.01 -7.48 -7.83
C LEU A 88 -10.68 -8.68 -8.48
N ASP A 89 -11.86 -9.04 -7.99
CA ASP A 89 -12.69 -10.06 -8.63
C ASP A 89 -14.18 -9.76 -8.50
N GLU A 90 -14.99 -10.35 -9.37
CA GLU A 90 -16.45 -10.26 -9.28
C GLU A 90 -16.95 -11.06 -8.07
N TYR A 91 -17.81 -10.43 -7.26
CA TYR A 91 -18.41 -11.08 -6.11
C TYR A 91 -19.55 -12.00 -6.55
N THR A 92 -19.19 -13.25 -6.88
CA THR A 92 -20.16 -14.30 -7.24
C THR A 92 -20.65 -15.10 -6.04
N ASP A 93 -19.80 -15.26 -5.02
CA ASP A 93 -20.07 -15.99 -3.79
C ASP A 93 -19.06 -15.63 -2.68
N ASP A 94 -19.25 -16.21 -1.50
CA ASP A 94 -18.43 -15.93 -0.31
C ASP A 94 -16.97 -16.40 -0.40
N SER A 95 -16.61 -17.26 -1.36
CA SER A 95 -15.21 -17.65 -1.55
C SER A 95 -14.36 -16.46 -2.02
N VAL A 96 -14.93 -15.58 -2.85
CA VAL A 96 -14.29 -14.34 -3.31
C VAL A 96 -14.02 -13.39 -2.13
N MET A 97 -14.95 -13.33 -1.17
CA MET A 97 -14.78 -12.55 0.06
C MET A 97 -13.63 -13.09 0.92
N GLU A 98 -13.51 -14.40 1.03
CA GLU A 98 -12.42 -15.02 1.78
C GLU A 98 -11.07 -14.78 1.11
N GLU A 99 -10.99 -14.91 -0.22
CA GLU A 99 -9.77 -14.61 -0.97
C GLU A 99 -9.37 -13.13 -0.84
N ALA A 100 -10.32 -12.20 -0.98
CA ALA A 100 -10.06 -10.78 -0.77
C ALA A 100 -9.54 -10.47 0.65
N LYS A 101 -10.05 -11.14 1.69
CA LYS A 101 -9.53 -11.00 3.06
C LYS A 101 -8.09 -11.49 3.17
N GLN A 102 -7.75 -12.61 2.54
CA GLN A 102 -6.37 -13.12 2.51
C GLN A 102 -5.44 -12.13 1.82
N HIS A 103 -5.85 -11.58 0.67
CA HIS A 103 -5.10 -10.54 -0.03
C HIS A 103 -4.98 -9.25 0.80
N LEU A 104 -6.01 -8.87 1.55
CA LEU A 104 -5.97 -7.73 2.46
C LEU A 104 -4.96 -7.93 3.59
N GLU A 105 -4.95 -9.09 4.26
CA GLU A 105 -3.94 -9.40 5.29
C GLU A 105 -2.53 -9.42 4.70
N TYR A 106 -2.38 -10.01 3.51
CA TYR A 106 -1.09 -10.06 2.82
C TYR A 106 -0.58 -8.66 2.45
N ALA A 107 -1.46 -7.80 1.92
CA ALA A 107 -1.16 -6.39 1.64
C ALA A 107 -0.75 -5.63 2.91
N LYS A 108 -1.52 -5.76 4.00
CA LYS A 108 -1.20 -5.13 5.30
C LYS A 108 0.18 -5.57 5.82
N SER A 109 0.47 -6.87 5.80
CA SER A 109 1.77 -7.39 6.24
C SER A 109 2.93 -6.86 5.38
N THR A 110 2.70 -6.68 4.08
CA THR A 110 3.69 -6.15 3.13
C THR A 110 3.96 -4.68 3.38
N ILE A 111 2.93 -3.88 3.59
CA ILE A 111 3.07 -2.45 3.94
C ILE A 111 3.83 -2.30 5.26
N ILE A 112 3.49 -3.08 6.28
CA ILE A 112 4.20 -3.07 7.57
C ILE A 112 5.69 -3.40 7.38
N LYS A 113 6.02 -4.36 6.51
CA LYS A 113 7.41 -4.71 6.18
C LYS A 113 8.15 -3.54 5.53
N MET A 114 7.51 -2.86 4.57
CA MET A 114 8.05 -1.66 3.94
C MET A 114 8.28 -0.54 4.97
N HIS A 115 7.33 -0.34 5.88
CA HIS A 115 7.42 0.65 6.97
C HIS A 115 8.57 0.36 7.93
N LYS A 116 8.76 -0.91 8.32
CA LYS A 116 9.89 -1.30 9.18
C LYS A 116 11.23 -0.93 8.57
N TYR A 117 11.44 -1.25 7.30
CA TYR A 117 12.68 -0.90 6.59
C TYR A 117 12.90 0.63 6.52
N VAL A 118 11.82 1.40 6.31
CA VAL A 118 11.88 2.86 6.35
C VAL A 118 12.25 3.38 7.74
N LEU A 119 11.63 2.85 8.79
CA LEU A 119 11.87 3.24 10.18
C LEU A 119 13.29 2.91 10.62
N GLU A 120 13.79 1.72 10.30
CA GLU A 120 15.17 1.30 10.55
C GLU A 120 16.16 2.30 9.93
N ALA A 121 15.98 2.63 8.64
CA ALA A 121 16.84 3.61 7.95
C ALA A 121 16.77 5.03 8.54
N ILE A 122 15.64 5.42 9.13
CA ILE A 122 15.52 6.69 9.87
C ILE A 122 16.29 6.60 11.19
N LEU A 123 16.02 5.56 11.99
CA LEU A 123 16.59 5.38 13.34
C LEU A 123 18.11 5.20 13.34
N GLU A 124 18.65 4.37 12.43
CA GLU A 124 20.10 4.18 12.22
C GLU A 124 20.81 5.52 12.10
N SER A 125 20.16 6.44 11.43
CA SER A 125 20.79 7.71 11.10
C SER A 125 20.59 8.83 12.09
N GLU A 126 19.66 8.65 13.01
CA GLU A 126 19.53 9.49 14.19
C GLU A 126 20.46 9.01 15.32
N GLY A 127 21.25 7.95 15.09
CA GLY A 127 22.12 7.34 16.10
C GLY A 127 21.33 6.66 17.22
N LYS A 128 20.09 6.22 16.92
CA LYS A 128 19.17 5.61 17.89
C LYS A 128 19.16 4.09 17.85
N MET A 129 19.95 3.47 16.96
CA MET A 129 20.22 2.03 16.97
C MET A 129 21.63 1.79 17.53
N ASN A 130 21.67 1.18 18.71
CA ASN A 130 22.87 0.59 19.33
C ASN A 130 22.73 -0.93 19.31
#